data_AF-A0A1F7Z0C1-F1
#
_entry.id   AF-A0A1F7Z0C1-F1
#
_cell.length_a   1.000
_cell.length_b   1.000
_cell.length_c   1.000
_cell.angle_alpha   90.00
_cell.angle_beta   90.00
_cell.angle_gamma   90.00
#
_symmetry.space_group_name_H-M   'P 1'
#
loop_
_entity.id
_entity.type
_entity.pdbx_description
1 polymer ?
#
loop_
_entity_poly.entity_id
_entity_poly.type
_entity_poly.pdbx_seq_one_letter_code
_entity_poly.pdbx_strand_id
1 'polypeptide(L)'
;MKNKQVCFMRNKGFTLIELLIVVAILGLLSTFAIIRFTGSQGSARDARRQSDLRQYQTALEVYANRSNSLYPVQASVVNIATTMCGTLNLSSCPTDPSASASMFYRYQSNAGGSDYILWATLERPDASGATQYFILCSNGNVGKSTTAPSSVVCPI
;
A
#
# COMPACT_ATOMS: atom_id res chain seq x y z
N MET A 1 48.18 -58.94 -6.84
CA MET A 1 48.31 -57.47 -6.74
C MET A 1 47.48 -56.84 -7.86
N LYS A 2 46.33 -56.21 -7.56
CA LYS A 2 45.42 -55.64 -8.57
C LYS A 2 45.80 -54.18 -8.81
N ASN A 3 46.29 -53.87 -10.01
CA ASN A 3 46.64 -52.52 -10.44
C ASN A 3 45.37 -51.69 -10.65
N LYS A 4 45.14 -50.70 -9.78
CA LYS A 4 44.02 -49.77 -9.86
C LYS A 4 44.41 -48.64 -10.84
N GLN A 5 43.97 -48.76 -12.09
CA GLN A 5 44.09 -47.69 -13.09
C GLN A 5 43.13 -46.56 -12.70
N VAL A 6 43.66 -45.42 -12.27
CA VAL A 6 42.87 -44.21 -11.97
C VAL A 6 42.74 -43.39 -13.26
N CYS A 7 41.53 -43.31 -13.81
CA CYS A 7 41.23 -42.47 -14.97
C CYS A 7 41.00 -41.03 -14.50
N PHE A 8 41.91 -40.12 -14.83
CA PHE A 8 41.73 -38.68 -14.60
C PHE A 8 40.74 -38.16 -15.65
N MET A 9 39.48 -37.98 -15.26
CA MET A 9 38.49 -37.32 -16.11
C MET A 9 38.99 -35.91 -16.42
N ARG A 10 39.15 -35.61 -17.71
CA ARG A 10 39.65 -34.33 -18.21
C ARG A 10 38.63 -33.24 -17.85
N ASN A 11 38.82 -32.55 -16.73
CA ASN A 11 38.03 -31.39 -16.35
C ASN A 11 38.17 -30.34 -17.45
N LYS A 12 37.08 -30.12 -18.22
CA LYS A 12 37.00 -29.03 -19.19
C LYS A 12 36.90 -27.73 -18.39
N GLY A 13 37.99 -26.95 -18.35
CA GLY A 13 37.98 -25.61 -17.78
C GLY A 13 37.25 -24.63 -18.71
N PHE A 14 36.54 -23.66 -18.13
CA PHE A 14 35.98 -22.53 -18.88
C PHE A 14 37.08 -21.70 -19.51
N THR A 15 36.86 -21.22 -20.74
CA THR A 15 37.79 -20.31 -21.38
C THR A 15 37.69 -18.90 -20.76
N LEU A 16 38.80 -18.17 -20.71
CA LEU A 16 38.81 -16.77 -20.23
C LEU A 16 37.85 -15.89 -21.03
N ILE A 17 37.73 -16.17 -22.33
CA ILE A 17 36.82 -15.44 -23.22
C ILE A 17 35.35 -15.78 -22.95
N GLU A 18 35.00 -17.03 -22.61
CA GLU A 18 33.64 -17.38 -22.19
C GLU A 18 33.22 -16.60 -20.94
N LEU A 19 34.10 -16.54 -19.93
CA LEU A 19 33.77 -15.79 -18.71
C LEU A 19 33.65 -14.28 -18.99
N LEU A 20 34.50 -13.74 -19.87
CA LEU A 20 34.49 -12.33 -20.25
C LEU A 20 33.19 -11.93 -20.97
N ILE A 21 32.71 -12.75 -21.89
CA ILE A 21 31.45 -12.48 -22.61
C ILE A 21 30.26 -12.56 -21.66
N VAL A 22 30.26 -13.49 -20.71
CA VAL A 22 29.17 -13.65 -19.73
C VAL A 22 29.03 -12.40 -18.86
N VAL A 23 30.13 -11.88 -18.29
CA VAL A 23 30.04 -10.67 -17.45
C VAL A 23 29.68 -9.43 -18.28
N ALA A 24 30.08 -9.37 -19.56
CA ALA A 24 29.69 -8.30 -20.47
C ALA A 24 28.17 -8.32 -20.75
N ILE A 25 27.59 -9.49 -21.01
CA ILE A 25 26.14 -9.63 -21.23
C ILE A 25 25.37 -9.36 -19.93
N LEU A 26 25.85 -9.84 -18.78
CA LEU A 26 25.21 -9.58 -17.48
C LEU A 26 25.19 -8.09 -17.13
N GLY A 27 26.26 -7.34 -17.42
CA GLY A 27 26.29 -5.89 -17.22
C GLY A 27 25.34 -5.11 -18.14
N LEU A 28 25.15 -5.60 -19.38
CA LEU A 28 24.18 -5.03 -20.31
C LEU A 28 22.75 -5.26 -19.82
N LEU A 29 22.42 -6.50 -19.44
CA LEU A 29 21.09 -6.88 -18.98
C LEU A 29 20.72 -6.26 -17.63
N SER A 30 21.68 -6.08 -16.72
CA SER A 30 21.42 -5.51 -15.39
C SER A 30 20.90 -4.07 -15.45
N THR A 31 21.35 -3.29 -16.43
CA THR A 31 20.95 -1.89 -16.60
C THR A 31 19.44 -1.76 -16.94
N PHE A 32 18.91 -2.66 -17.77
CA PHE A 32 17.48 -2.64 -18.15
C PHE A 32 16.55 -3.11 -17.04
N ALA A 33 17.02 -3.98 -16.13
CA ALA A 33 16.19 -4.56 -15.07
C ALA A 33 15.74 -3.53 -14.02
N ILE A 34 16.56 -2.51 -13.72
CA ILE A 34 16.31 -1.56 -12.63
C ILE A 34 15.12 -0.63 -12.93
N ILE A 35 14.94 -0.21 -14.19
CA ILE A 35 13.94 0.81 -14.57
C ILE A 35 12.49 0.30 -14.43
N ARG A 36 12.26 -1.01 -14.51
CA ARG A 36 10.90 -1.59 -14.44
C ARG A 36 10.37 -1.77 -13.01
N PHE A 37 11.22 -1.72 -11.99
CA PHE A 37 10.85 -2.14 -10.64
C PHE A 37 10.15 -1.03 -9.82
N THR A 38 10.39 0.25 -10.12
CA THR A 38 9.94 1.37 -9.27
C THR A 38 8.45 1.72 -9.45
N GLY A 39 7.92 1.68 -10.67
CA GLY A 39 6.52 2.06 -10.95
C GLY A 39 5.47 1.03 -10.50
N SER A 40 5.83 -0.26 -10.46
CA SER A 40 4.92 -1.33 -10.04
C SER A 40 4.65 -1.29 -8.53
N GLN A 41 5.67 -0.98 -7.73
CA GLN A 41 5.54 -0.93 -6.28
C GLN A 41 4.58 0.16 -5.80
N GLY A 42 4.57 1.34 -6.43
CA GLY A 42 3.63 2.41 -6.06
C GLY A 42 2.18 2.00 -6.29
N SER A 43 1.90 1.34 -7.42
CA SER A 43 0.55 0.84 -7.72
C SER A 43 0.11 -0.28 -6.75
N ALA A 44 1.03 -1.15 -6.35
CA ALA A 44 0.77 -2.20 -5.35
C ALA A 44 0.48 -1.60 -3.96
N ARG A 45 1.23 -0.57 -3.55
CA ARG A 45 0.98 0.17 -2.29
C ARG A 45 -0.36 0.88 -2.33
N ASP A 46 -0.72 1.54 -3.44
CA ASP A 46 -2.03 2.18 -3.60
C ASP A 46 -3.19 1.17 -3.56
N ALA A 47 -3.02 -0.01 -4.16
CA ALA A 47 -4.00 -1.09 -4.05
C ALA A 47 -4.13 -1.58 -2.59
N ARG A 48 -3.01 -1.68 -1.87
CA ARG A 48 -3.00 -2.03 -0.45
C ARG A 48 -3.75 -0.99 0.39
N ARG A 49 -3.48 0.31 0.19
CA ARG A 49 -4.21 1.41 0.86
C ARG A 49 -5.72 1.32 0.64
N GLN A 50 -6.15 1.08 -0.58
CA GLN A 50 -7.58 0.93 -0.89
C GLN A 50 -8.20 -0.25 -0.15
N SER A 51 -7.50 -1.39 -0.08
CA SER A 51 -7.94 -2.56 0.68
C SER A 51 -8.01 -2.27 2.18
N ASP A 52 -7.00 -1.59 2.72
CA ASP A 52 -6.92 -1.25 4.14
C ASP A 52 -8.05 -0.29 4.56
N LEU A 53 -8.35 0.72 3.75
CA LEU A 53 -9.47 1.62 4.01
C LEU A 53 -10.83 0.91 3.95
N ARG A 54 -11.01 -0.06 3.04
CA ARG A 54 -12.23 -0.89 3.02
C ARG A 54 -12.37 -1.75 4.28
N GLN A 55 -11.25 -2.25 4.81
CA GLN A 55 -11.27 -2.97 6.08
C GLN A 55 -11.71 -2.06 7.24
N TYR A 56 -11.22 -0.82 7.28
CA TYR A 56 -11.68 0.18 8.24
C TYR A 56 -13.15 0.54 8.07
N GLN A 57 -13.63 0.69 6.83
CA GLN A 57 -15.04 0.89 6.55
C GLN A 57 -15.88 -0.23 7.17
N THR A 58 -15.54 -1.50 6.91
CA THR A 58 -16.24 -2.63 7.53
C THR A 58 -16.21 -2.58 9.07
N ALA A 59 -15.08 -2.20 9.66
CA ALA A 59 -14.97 -2.07 11.12
C ALA A 59 -15.87 -0.94 11.67
N LEU A 60 -15.97 0.18 10.95
CA LEU A 60 -16.86 1.29 11.28
C LEU A 60 -18.33 0.87 11.20
N GLU A 61 -18.72 0.11 10.17
CA GLU A 61 -20.08 -0.44 10.07
C GLU A 61 -20.40 -1.40 11.23
N VAL A 62 -19.45 -2.27 11.60
CA VAL A 62 -19.61 -3.18 12.75
C VAL A 62 -19.74 -2.39 14.07
N TYR A 63 -19.00 -1.29 14.22
CA TYR A 63 -19.13 -0.40 15.36
C TYR A 63 -20.52 0.26 15.40
N ALA A 64 -20.96 0.84 14.29
CA ALA A 64 -22.25 1.52 14.19
C ALA A 64 -23.43 0.59 14.55
N ASN A 65 -23.37 -0.67 14.10
CA ASN A 65 -24.37 -1.69 14.48
C ASN A 65 -24.50 -1.91 15.99
N ARG A 66 -23.44 -1.65 16.78
CA ARG A 66 -23.43 -1.79 18.25
C ARG A 66 -23.72 -0.47 18.97
N SER A 67 -23.60 0.65 18.27
CA SER A 67 -23.65 2.00 18.83
C SER A 67 -24.83 2.81 18.31
N ASN A 68 -26.01 2.17 18.17
CA ASN A 68 -27.25 2.82 17.71
C ASN A 68 -27.13 3.53 16.35
N SER A 69 -26.41 2.91 15.40
CA SER A 69 -26.12 3.46 14.07
C SER A 69 -25.27 4.74 14.09
N LEU A 70 -24.50 4.95 15.17
CA LEU A 70 -23.55 6.06 15.29
C LEU A 70 -22.11 5.57 15.17
N TYR A 71 -21.31 6.31 14.44
CA TYR A 71 -19.88 6.13 14.25
C TYR A 71 -19.07 6.83 15.36
N PRO A 72 -17.81 6.43 15.58
CA PRO A 72 -16.95 7.06 16.58
C PRO A 72 -16.75 8.55 16.33
N VAL A 73 -17.13 9.40 17.29
CA VAL A 73 -17.03 10.85 17.10
C VAL A 73 -15.58 11.31 17.15
N GLN A 74 -15.13 11.97 16.08
CA GLN A 74 -13.82 12.62 15.99
C GLN A 74 -13.98 14.03 15.42
N ALA A 75 -13.91 15.03 16.30
CA ALA A 75 -14.11 16.45 15.98
C ALA A 75 -13.00 17.05 15.10
N SER A 76 -11.89 16.35 14.93
CA SER A 76 -10.77 16.74 14.08
C SER A 76 -10.29 15.52 13.30
N VAL A 77 -9.57 15.77 12.20
CA VAL A 77 -8.97 14.71 11.41
C VAL A 77 -7.96 13.95 12.26
N VAL A 78 -8.15 12.63 12.38
CA VAL A 78 -7.23 11.75 13.10
C VAL A 78 -6.65 10.67 12.19
N ASN A 79 -5.52 10.10 12.60
CA ASN A 79 -5.03 8.86 12.01
C ASN A 79 -5.80 7.68 12.62
N ILE A 80 -6.65 7.04 11.81
CA ILE A 80 -7.51 5.95 12.29
C ILE A 80 -6.70 4.75 12.80
N ALA A 81 -5.53 4.48 12.19
CA ALA A 81 -4.71 3.33 12.55
C ALA A 81 -4.14 3.41 13.97
N THR A 82 -3.82 4.62 14.43
CA THR A 82 -3.23 4.85 15.75
C THR A 82 -4.27 5.20 16.80
N THR A 83 -5.28 6.00 16.43
CA THR A 83 -6.20 6.60 17.40
C THR A 83 -7.45 5.75 17.61
N MET A 84 -7.91 5.04 16.58
CA MET A 84 -9.21 4.34 16.59
C MET A 84 -9.09 2.83 16.66
N CYS A 85 -7.87 2.28 16.77
CA CYS A 85 -7.68 0.83 16.73
C CYS A 85 -8.44 0.08 17.81
N GLY A 86 -8.31 0.52 19.06
CA GLY A 86 -9.04 -0.04 20.20
C GLY A 86 -10.54 0.23 20.11
N THR A 87 -10.93 1.43 19.68
CA THR A 87 -12.35 1.83 19.53
C THR A 87 -13.09 0.96 18.51
N LEU A 88 -12.42 0.61 17.40
CA LEU A 88 -12.97 -0.26 16.36
C LEU A 88 -12.85 -1.75 16.68
N ASN A 89 -12.28 -2.10 17.84
CA ASN A 89 -12.08 -3.47 18.30
C ASN A 89 -11.34 -4.35 17.26
N LEU A 90 -10.34 -3.76 16.60
CA LEU A 90 -9.46 -4.45 15.65
C LEU A 90 -8.23 -5.00 16.40
N SER A 91 -7.92 -6.28 16.21
CA SER A 91 -6.75 -6.92 16.84
C SER A 91 -5.41 -6.44 16.27
N SER A 92 -5.41 -6.00 15.01
CA SER A 92 -4.26 -5.43 14.32
C SER A 92 -4.77 -4.39 13.33
N CYS A 93 -4.37 -3.13 13.51
CA CYS A 93 -4.79 -2.06 12.63
C CYS A 93 -3.86 -1.93 11.43
N PRO A 94 -4.40 -1.93 10.20
CA PRO A 94 -3.59 -1.66 9.02
C PRO A 94 -2.88 -0.32 9.11
N THR A 95 -1.57 -0.35 8.95
CA THR A 95 -0.72 0.84 8.88
C THR A 95 -0.28 1.07 7.44
N ASP A 96 -0.16 2.32 7.03
CA ASP A 96 0.29 2.65 5.68
C ASP A 96 1.68 2.07 5.36
N PRO A 97 1.88 1.42 4.19
CA PRO A 97 3.14 0.75 3.85
C PRO A 97 4.32 1.69 3.59
N SER A 98 4.12 3.00 3.45
CA SER A 98 5.19 3.95 3.13
C SER A 98 5.86 4.58 4.35
N ALA A 99 5.39 4.31 5.57
CA ALA A 99 5.85 4.92 6.83
C ALA A 99 5.92 6.47 6.84
N SER A 100 5.37 7.14 5.81
CA SER A 100 5.36 8.59 5.70
C SER A 100 4.14 9.16 6.42
N ALA A 101 4.37 10.19 7.24
CA ALA A 101 3.30 10.88 7.96
C ALA A 101 2.28 11.57 7.03
N SER A 102 2.64 11.81 5.77
CA SER A 102 1.74 12.37 4.75
C SER A 102 0.78 11.34 4.13
N MET A 103 0.99 10.05 4.40
CA MET A 103 0.23 8.93 3.82
C MET A 103 -0.67 8.22 4.85
N PHE A 104 -0.89 8.83 6.01
CA PHE A 104 -1.76 8.25 7.03
C PHE A 104 -3.22 8.13 6.57
N TYR A 105 -3.88 7.09 7.09
CA TYR A 105 -5.32 6.87 6.92
C TYR A 105 -6.08 7.84 7.81
N ARG A 106 -6.79 8.77 7.19
CA ARG A 106 -7.44 9.88 7.85
C ARG A 106 -8.92 9.59 8.04
N TYR A 107 -9.40 9.87 9.24
CA TYR A 107 -10.79 9.73 9.62
C TYR A 107 -11.28 11.00 10.30
N GLN A 108 -12.51 11.39 9.97
CA GLN A 108 -13.24 12.44 10.66
C GLN A 108 -14.74 12.13 10.62
N SER A 109 -15.46 12.47 11.68
CA SER A 109 -16.91 12.37 11.74
C SER A 109 -17.54 13.73 12.01
N ASN A 110 -18.86 13.82 11.86
CA ASN A 110 -19.62 14.94 12.39
C ASN A 110 -19.76 14.83 13.92
N ALA A 111 -20.16 15.94 14.56
CA ALA A 111 -20.34 16.01 16.00
C ALA A 111 -21.37 15.00 16.54
N GLY A 112 -22.33 14.61 15.70
CA GLY A 112 -23.36 13.61 16.03
C GLY A 112 -22.95 12.16 15.75
N GLY A 113 -21.81 11.91 15.09
CA GLY A 113 -21.39 10.57 14.68
C GLY A 113 -22.30 9.91 13.63
N SER A 114 -23.21 10.64 12.98
CA SER A 114 -24.09 10.09 11.94
C SER A 114 -23.37 9.94 10.60
N ASP A 115 -22.40 10.82 10.33
CA ASP A 115 -21.64 10.84 9.09
C ASP A 115 -20.16 10.78 9.37
N TYR A 116 -19.43 10.11 8.48
CA TYR A 116 -17.99 10.06 8.51
C TYR A 116 -17.41 10.10 7.10
N ILE A 117 -16.15 10.51 7.06
CA ILE A 117 -15.31 10.43 5.88
C ILE A 117 -13.97 9.78 6.26
N LEU A 118 -13.56 8.84 5.41
CA LEU A 118 -12.35 8.07 5.56
C LEU A 118 -11.56 8.17 4.26
N TRP A 119 -10.29 8.53 4.33
CA TRP A 119 -9.48 8.68 3.12
C TRP A 119 -8.00 8.41 3.33
N ALA A 120 -7.31 8.16 2.22
CA ALA A 120 -5.87 8.12 2.14
C ALA A 120 -5.39 8.90 0.92
N THR A 121 -4.20 9.47 1.03
CA THR A 121 -3.48 10.01 -0.12
C THR A 121 -2.89 8.84 -0.92
N LEU A 122 -3.04 8.87 -2.24
CA LEU A 122 -2.41 7.91 -3.14
C LEU A 122 -1.04 8.42 -3.58
N GLU A 123 -0.09 7.50 -3.77
CA GLU A 123 1.24 7.84 -4.27
C GLU A 123 1.22 8.23 -5.74
N ARG A 124 0.33 7.59 -6.52
CA ARG A 124 0.20 7.90 -7.94
C ARG A 124 -0.66 9.15 -8.13
N PRO A 125 -0.14 10.17 -8.84
CA PRO A 125 -0.97 11.30 -9.24
C PRO A 125 -2.02 10.86 -10.27
N ASP A 126 -3.01 11.70 -10.46
CA ASP A 126 -4.01 11.53 -11.51
C ASP A 126 -3.41 11.75 -12.92
N ALA A 127 -4.24 11.66 -13.96
CA ALA A 127 -3.80 11.87 -15.34
C ALA A 127 -3.25 13.28 -15.61
N SER A 128 -3.58 14.25 -14.76
CA SER A 128 -3.15 15.66 -14.84
C SER A 128 -1.87 15.93 -14.03
N GLY A 129 -1.35 14.93 -13.30
CA GLY A 129 -0.20 15.09 -12.41
C GLY A 129 -0.53 15.63 -11.02
N ALA A 130 -1.81 15.75 -10.66
CA ALA A 130 -2.26 16.22 -9.35
C ALA A 130 -2.30 15.09 -8.32
N THR A 131 -2.08 15.43 -7.04
CA THR A 131 -2.23 14.49 -5.92
C THR A 131 -3.64 13.92 -5.88
N GLN A 132 -3.76 12.61 -5.77
CA GLN A 132 -5.04 11.91 -5.73
C GLN A 132 -5.33 11.37 -4.33
N TYR A 133 -6.56 11.48 -3.89
CA TYR A 133 -7.07 10.90 -2.65
C TYR A 133 -8.07 9.80 -2.97
N PHE A 134 -8.01 8.70 -2.23
CA PHE A 134 -9.05 7.68 -2.24
C PHE A 134 -9.95 7.88 -1.03
N ILE A 135 -11.25 8.06 -1.27
CA ILE A 135 -12.22 8.54 -0.29
C ILE A 135 -13.36 7.53 -0.18
N LEU A 136 -13.77 7.25 1.05
CA LEU A 136 -14.93 6.46 1.42
C LEU A 136 -15.80 7.28 2.36
N CYS A 137 -17.10 7.25 2.14
CA CYS A 137 -18.07 8.03 2.89
C CYS A 137 -19.09 7.14 3.59
N SER A 138 -19.74 7.66 4.64
CA SER A 138 -20.80 6.98 5.42
C SER A 138 -21.98 6.48 4.57
N ASN A 139 -22.25 7.13 3.44
CA ASN A 139 -23.32 6.75 2.52
C ASN A 139 -22.95 5.59 1.58
N GLY A 140 -21.75 5.02 1.70
CA GLY A 140 -21.26 3.93 0.85
C GLY A 140 -20.61 4.40 -0.46
N ASN A 141 -20.57 5.71 -0.73
CA ASN A 141 -19.84 6.23 -1.89
C ASN A 141 -18.34 6.00 -1.70
N VAL A 142 -17.71 5.49 -2.76
CA VAL A 142 -16.25 5.26 -2.80
C VAL A 142 -15.72 5.78 -4.11
N GLY A 143 -14.68 6.60 -4.04
CA GLY A 143 -14.21 7.33 -5.21
C GLY A 143 -12.84 7.94 -5.03
N LYS A 144 -12.38 8.58 -6.09
CA LYS A 144 -11.11 9.30 -6.13
C LYS A 144 -11.37 10.78 -6.33
N SER A 145 -10.65 11.63 -5.61
CA SER A 145 -10.73 13.08 -5.78
C SER A 145 -9.34 13.70 -5.79
N THR A 146 -9.20 14.85 -6.44
CA THR A 146 -7.96 15.66 -6.43
C THR A 146 -7.97 16.71 -5.32
N THR A 147 -9.12 16.92 -4.68
CA THR A 147 -9.25 17.83 -3.55
C THR A 147 -9.24 17.03 -2.24
N ALA A 148 -8.40 17.47 -1.30
CA ALA A 148 -8.39 16.88 0.03
C ALA A 148 -9.74 17.15 0.73
N PRO A 149 -10.34 16.16 1.40
CA PRO A 149 -11.51 16.40 2.23
C PRO A 149 -11.18 17.43 3.32
N SER A 150 -11.99 18.49 3.39
CA SER A 150 -11.85 19.57 4.38
C SER A 150 -12.96 19.57 5.43
N SER A 151 -13.98 18.72 5.27
CA SER A 151 -15.15 18.56 6.13
C SER A 151 -15.69 17.12 6.03
N VAL A 152 -16.67 16.78 6.88
CA VAL A 152 -17.45 15.52 6.84
C VAL A 152 -18.32 15.40 5.58
N VAL A 153 -18.34 16.43 4.73
CA VAL A 153 -19.05 16.42 3.45
C VAL A 153 -18.24 15.60 2.45
N CYS A 154 -18.86 14.53 1.95
CA CYS A 154 -18.31 13.68 0.91
C CYS A 154 -18.07 14.49 -0.37
N PRO A 155 -16.83 14.64 -0.87
CA PRO A 155 -16.53 15.44 -2.05
C PRO A 155 -16.70 14.66 -3.37
N ILE A 156 -17.27 13.44 -3.32
CA ILE A 156 -17.45 12.52 -4.45
C ILE A 156 -18.91 12.22 -4.71
#